data_AF-A0A251VKY2-F1
#
_entry.id   AF-A0A251VKY2-F1
#
_cell.length_a   1.000
_cell.length_b   1.000
_cell.length_c   1.000
_cell.angle_alpha   90.00
_cell.angle_beta   90.00
_cell.angle_gamma   90.00
#
_symmetry.space_group_name_H-M   'P 1'
#
loop_
_entity.id
_entity.type
_entity.pdbx_description
1 polymer ?
#
loop_
_entity_poly.entity_id
_entity_poly.type
_entity_poly.pdbx_seq_one_letter_code
_entity_poly.pdbx_strand_id
1 'polypeptide(L)'
;MNTDDVQDQLESLTISPINIKLKRLPRLTDYLPGLQTHTNPLQHNTFYHHSYRDGFYISHSDVILRQIVFDFSGNFPSSEPHLAYHRAGPRKEILFDPKQVRAAIVTCGGLCPGLNTVIRELVVGLWELYGVREIFGIKAGYRGFYSGDPIRLDPKLVHNWHKRGGTVLETSRGGFDLHKIVDTIEKRGFNQVVCVHHRRRRHSTRGGTNIQRNSAP
;
A
#
# COMPACT_ATOMS: atom_id res chain seq x y z
N MET A 1 21.72 9.35 -40.94
CA MET A 1 22.12 9.90 -39.63
C MET A 1 23.12 8.92 -39.06
N ASN A 2 24.38 9.33 -38.90
CA ASN A 2 25.48 8.42 -38.56
C ASN A 2 25.37 8.01 -37.09
N THR A 3 25.76 6.78 -36.74
CA THR A 3 25.66 6.25 -35.37
C THR A 3 26.48 7.04 -34.35
N ASP A 4 27.57 7.67 -34.81
CA ASP A 4 28.47 8.45 -33.97
C ASP A 4 27.85 9.81 -33.55
N ASP A 5 27.04 10.44 -34.42
CA ASP A 5 26.33 11.69 -34.11
C ASP A 5 25.22 11.50 -33.06
N VAL A 6 24.64 10.29 -32.98
CA VAL A 6 23.63 9.95 -31.96
C VAL A 6 24.30 9.78 -30.59
N GLN A 7 25.53 9.25 -30.57
CA GLN A 7 26.27 8.97 -29.35
C GLN A 7 26.68 10.26 -28.63
N ASP A 8 27.18 11.27 -29.37
CA ASP A 8 27.57 12.57 -28.81
C ASP A 8 26.38 13.39 -28.26
N GLN A 9 25.17 13.20 -28.80
CA GLN A 9 23.94 13.83 -28.26
C GLN A 9 23.44 13.19 -26.96
N LEU A 10 23.86 11.95 -26.64
CA LEU A 10 23.48 11.25 -25.42
C LEU A 10 24.31 11.69 -24.20
N GLU A 11 25.52 12.23 -24.41
CA GLU A 11 26.46 12.61 -23.33
C GLU A 11 26.02 13.85 -22.53
N SER A 12 25.06 14.63 -23.03
CA SER A 12 24.50 15.82 -22.35
C SER A 12 22.97 15.94 -22.47
N LEU A 13 22.26 14.81 -22.36
CA LEU A 13 20.79 14.76 -22.40
C LEU A 13 20.14 15.63 -21.31
N THR A 14 19.85 16.88 -21.67
CA THR A 14 18.93 17.73 -20.93
C THR A 14 17.54 17.32 -21.37
N ILE A 15 16.87 16.52 -20.54
CA ILE A 15 15.49 16.12 -20.80
C ILE A 15 14.65 17.41 -20.86
N SER A 16 14.23 17.80 -22.06
CA SER A 16 13.28 18.89 -22.29
C SER A 16 12.04 18.70 -21.40
N PRO A 17 11.31 19.76 -21.00
CA PRO A 17 10.27 19.65 -19.98
C PRO A 17 9.27 18.53 -20.30
N ILE A 18 9.39 17.40 -19.59
CA ILE A 18 8.46 16.30 -19.69
C ILE A 18 7.13 16.81 -19.17
N ASN A 19 6.08 16.70 -19.98
CA ASN A 19 4.72 16.92 -19.50
C ASN A 19 4.34 15.77 -18.55
N ILE A 20 4.38 16.02 -17.24
CA ILE A 20 4.10 15.03 -16.20
C ILE A 20 2.70 15.28 -15.62
N LYS A 21 1.88 14.22 -15.60
CA LYS A 21 0.59 14.20 -14.91
C LYS A 21 0.69 13.34 -13.66
N LEU A 22 0.76 14.00 -12.50
CA LEU A 22 0.72 13.34 -11.20
C LEU A 22 -0.65 12.72 -10.93
N LYS A 23 -0.69 11.43 -10.64
CA LYS A 23 -1.91 10.75 -10.19
C LYS A 23 -2.12 11.01 -8.70
N ARG A 24 -3.13 11.81 -8.39
CA ARG A 24 -3.58 12.06 -7.01
C ARG A 24 -4.09 10.76 -6.39
N LEU A 25 -3.62 10.48 -5.17
CA LEU A 25 -4.12 9.41 -4.32
C LEU A 25 -5.10 10.00 -3.30
N PRO A 26 -6.19 9.29 -2.94
CA PRO A 26 -7.05 9.71 -1.85
C PRO A 26 -6.25 9.74 -0.55
N ARG A 27 -6.38 10.85 0.18
CA ARG A 27 -5.74 11.06 1.49
C ARG A 27 -6.81 11.08 2.58
N LEU A 28 -6.45 10.70 3.79
CA LEU A 28 -7.39 10.75 4.92
C LEU A 28 -7.91 12.18 5.16
N THR A 29 -7.05 13.18 4.95
CA THR A 29 -7.37 14.61 5.02
C THR A 29 -8.38 15.07 3.97
N ASP A 30 -8.60 14.30 2.90
CA ASP A 30 -9.65 14.61 1.91
C ASP A 30 -11.06 14.34 2.47
N TYR A 31 -11.16 13.48 3.51
CA TYR A 31 -12.43 13.07 4.13
C TYR A 31 -12.60 13.64 5.55
N LEU A 32 -11.49 13.87 6.26
CA LEU A 32 -11.47 14.39 7.62
C LEU A 32 -10.58 15.64 7.68
N PRO A 33 -11.15 16.85 7.52
CA PRO A 33 -10.38 18.09 7.61
C PRO A 33 -9.96 18.36 9.07
N GLY A 34 -8.83 19.05 9.26
CA GLY A 34 -8.37 19.47 10.58
C GLY A 34 -7.70 18.38 11.42
N LEU A 35 -7.24 17.28 10.81
CA LEU A 35 -6.45 16.27 11.51
C LEU A 35 -5.12 16.85 11.98
N GLN A 36 -4.82 16.66 13.26
CA GLN A 36 -3.54 17.02 13.84
C GLN A 36 -2.45 16.07 13.33
N THR A 37 -1.27 16.62 13.05
CA THR A 37 -0.07 15.84 12.75
C THR A 37 0.79 15.66 13.99
N HIS A 38 1.54 14.56 14.02
CA HIS A 38 2.48 14.21 15.07
C HIS A 38 3.85 13.91 14.47
N THR A 39 4.92 14.18 15.21
CA THR A 39 6.27 13.78 14.80
C THR A 39 6.37 12.26 14.74
N ASN A 40 6.96 11.74 13.67
CA ASN A 40 7.15 10.30 13.51
C ASN A 40 8.12 9.77 14.60
N PRO A 41 7.76 8.71 15.36
CA PRO A 41 8.64 8.11 16.37
C PRO A 41 10.01 7.69 15.84
N LEU A 42 10.10 7.38 14.55
CA LEU A 42 11.35 7.05 13.87
C LEU A 42 12.39 8.18 13.99
N GLN A 43 11.98 9.43 14.19
CA GLN A 43 12.86 10.59 14.38
C GLN A 43 13.83 10.41 15.54
N HIS A 44 13.44 9.63 16.55
CA HIS A 44 14.22 9.39 17.76
C HIS A 44 14.74 7.95 17.86
N ASN A 45 14.58 7.15 16.80
CA ASN A 45 14.99 5.75 16.80
C ASN A 45 16.50 5.60 16.57
N THR A 46 17.20 4.97 17.50
CA THR A 46 18.66 4.79 17.48
C THR A 46 19.17 3.97 16.29
N PHE A 47 18.35 3.07 15.73
CA PHE A 47 18.74 2.21 14.61
C PHE A 47 18.56 2.86 13.23
N TYR A 48 17.80 3.95 13.16
CA TYR A 48 17.59 4.71 11.92
C TYR A 48 18.40 6.00 12.01
N HIS A 49 19.65 5.93 11.55
CA HIS A 49 20.51 7.11 11.51
C HIS A 49 20.00 8.12 10.47
N HIS A 50 19.60 9.27 10.98
CA HIS A 50 19.44 10.51 10.22
C HIS A 50 20.84 11.06 9.94
N SER A 51 21.66 10.35 9.16
CA SER A 51 22.86 10.99 8.64
C SER A 51 22.41 12.25 7.91
N TYR A 52 23.11 13.35 8.19
CA TYR A 52 22.75 14.75 7.95
C TYR A 52 22.53 15.13 6.47
N ARG A 53 22.42 14.15 5.57
CA ARG A 53 22.16 14.30 4.14
C ARG A 53 20.85 13.59 3.79
N ASP A 54 19.80 14.40 3.70
CA ASP A 54 18.42 14.09 3.32
C ASP A 54 18.24 12.84 2.45
N GLY A 55 17.41 11.89 2.91
CA GLY A 55 17.04 10.73 2.10
C GLY A 55 16.22 9.65 2.80
N PHE A 56 16.16 9.66 4.14
CA PHE A 56 15.35 8.69 4.88
C PHE A 56 13.85 8.98 4.76
N TYR A 57 13.44 10.22 5.08
CA TYR A 57 12.05 10.64 4.92
C TYR A 57 11.77 11.03 3.49
N ILE A 58 10.68 10.51 2.96
CA ILE A 58 10.23 10.81 1.60
C ILE A 58 9.38 12.08 1.65
N SER A 59 9.69 13.06 0.80
CA SER A 59 8.93 14.32 0.70
C SER A 59 7.60 14.14 -0.04
N HIS A 60 6.70 15.11 0.09
CA HIS A 60 5.48 15.18 -0.73
C HIS A 60 5.78 15.39 -2.21
N SER A 61 6.94 15.96 -2.53
CA SER A 61 7.41 16.21 -3.90
C SER A 61 8.06 14.98 -4.55
N ASP A 62 8.34 13.92 -3.78
CA ASP A 62 9.00 12.73 -4.30
C ASP A 62 8.01 11.88 -5.10
N VAL A 63 8.24 11.81 -6.40
CA VAL A 63 7.39 11.08 -7.34
C VAL A 63 8.21 10.08 -8.16
N ILE A 64 7.58 9.00 -8.58
CA ILE A 64 8.14 7.96 -9.45
C ILE A 64 7.37 8.00 -10.77
N LEU A 65 8.10 8.06 -11.88
CA LEU A 65 7.52 7.96 -13.21
C LEU A 65 7.07 6.52 -13.50
N ARG A 66 5.88 6.39 -14.09
CA ARG A 66 5.35 5.10 -14.54
C ARG A 66 6.21 4.47 -15.63
N GLN A 67 6.68 5.30 -16.55
CA GLN A 67 7.49 4.92 -17.69
C GLN A 67 8.80 5.69 -17.61
N ILE A 68 9.91 4.95 -17.51
CA ILE A 68 11.27 5.50 -17.39
C ILE A 68 12.08 5.34 -18.67
N VAL A 69 11.53 4.64 -19.67
CA VAL A 69 12.13 4.49 -20.99
C VAL A 69 11.55 5.54 -21.90
N PHE A 70 12.43 6.37 -22.47
CA PHE A 70 12.11 7.44 -23.40
C PHE A 70 12.64 7.08 -24.78
N ASP A 71 11.81 7.22 -25.80
CA ASP A 71 12.21 7.06 -27.20
C ASP A 71 12.42 8.44 -27.81
N PHE A 72 13.68 8.77 -28.09
CA PHE A 72 14.08 10.06 -28.69
C PHE A 72 14.12 10.02 -30.22
N SER A 73 13.80 8.91 -30.86
CA SER A 73 13.80 8.78 -32.32
C SER A 73 12.72 9.62 -33.02
N GLY A 74 11.77 10.21 -32.26
CA GLY A 74 10.69 11.04 -32.78
C GLY A 74 9.57 10.27 -33.50
N ASN A 75 9.69 8.94 -33.61
CA ASN A 75 8.75 8.11 -34.36
C ASN A 75 7.40 7.90 -33.66
N PHE A 76 7.33 8.14 -32.35
CA PHE A 76 6.10 8.04 -31.56
C PHE A 76 5.89 9.32 -30.76
N PRO A 77 5.15 10.31 -31.31
CA PRO A 77 4.73 11.45 -30.51
C PRO A 77 3.74 10.97 -29.44
N SER A 78 4.21 10.76 -28.21
CA SER A 78 3.30 10.54 -27.09
C SER A 78 2.64 11.87 -26.75
N SER A 79 1.50 12.15 -27.38
CA SER A 79 0.65 13.31 -27.04
C SER A 79 0.11 13.24 -25.61
N GLU A 80 0.15 12.07 -24.97
CA GLU A 80 -0.31 11.85 -23.61
C GLU A 80 0.78 12.20 -22.58
N PRO A 81 0.44 12.90 -21.49
CA PRO A 81 1.40 13.23 -20.45
C PRO A 81 1.91 11.98 -19.73
N HIS A 82 3.19 11.99 -19.35
CA HIS A 82 3.80 10.93 -18.58
C HIS A 82 3.17 10.86 -17.19
N LEU A 83 2.73 9.67 -16.80
CA LEU A 83 2.13 9.48 -15.47
C LEU A 83 3.21 9.38 -14.40
N ALA A 84 3.00 10.09 -13.29
CA ALA A 84 3.81 9.98 -12.08
C ALA A 84 2.95 9.60 -10.87
N TYR A 85 3.57 8.95 -9.88
CA TYR A 85 2.95 8.55 -8.62
C TYR A 85 3.80 8.98 -7.43
N HIS A 86 3.20 9.31 -6.30
CA HIS A 86 3.96 9.57 -5.08
C HIS A 86 4.75 8.33 -4.65
N ARG A 87 6.03 8.52 -4.30
CA ARG A 87 6.88 7.47 -3.74
C ARG A 87 6.37 7.07 -2.35
N ALA A 88 6.27 5.77 -2.07
CA ALA A 88 5.97 5.27 -0.72
C ALA A 88 7.22 5.30 0.16
N GLY A 89 7.03 5.54 1.46
CA GLY A 89 8.10 5.55 2.45
C GLY A 89 7.71 6.30 3.73
N PRO A 90 8.59 6.32 4.73
CA PRO A 90 8.32 7.01 5.99
C PRO A 90 8.22 8.52 5.74
N ARG A 91 7.34 9.18 6.49
CA ARG A 91 7.17 10.64 6.52
C ARG A 91 7.66 11.19 7.85
N LYS A 92 8.16 12.42 7.85
CA LYS A 92 8.58 13.11 9.08
C LYS A 92 7.43 13.30 10.06
N GLU A 93 6.22 13.44 9.53
CA GLU A 93 4.99 13.61 10.28
C GLU A 93 3.98 12.49 9.96
N ILE A 94 3.24 12.05 10.98
CA ILE A 94 2.21 11.02 10.92
C ILE A 94 0.87 11.57 11.43
N LEU A 95 -0.25 10.97 11.00
CA LEU A 95 -1.60 11.44 11.33
C LEU A 95 -2.16 10.83 12.62
N PHE A 96 -1.67 9.68 13.04
CA PHE A 96 -2.15 9.00 14.23
C PHE A 96 -1.07 9.02 15.30
N ASP A 97 -1.44 9.39 16.53
CA ASP A 97 -0.63 9.09 17.71
C ASP A 97 -0.53 7.57 17.87
N PRO A 98 0.67 6.98 17.80
CA PRO A 98 0.84 5.53 17.89
C PRO A 98 0.25 4.91 19.17
N LYS A 99 0.15 5.67 20.26
CA LYS A 99 -0.46 5.19 21.51
C LYS A 99 -1.98 4.97 21.39
N GLN A 100 -2.62 5.67 20.47
CA GLN A 100 -4.06 5.59 20.21
C GLN A 100 -4.40 4.66 19.05
N VAL A 101 -3.40 4.17 18.31
CA VAL A 101 -3.61 3.24 17.20
C VAL A 101 -4.09 1.89 17.73
N ARG A 102 -5.21 1.42 17.17
CA ARG A 102 -5.72 0.07 17.33
C ARG A 102 -5.83 -0.55 15.95
N ALA A 103 -4.83 -1.35 15.60
CA ALA A 103 -4.65 -1.89 14.26
C ALA A 103 -5.28 -3.28 14.14
N ALA A 104 -6.09 -3.50 13.10
CA ALA A 104 -6.62 -4.81 12.73
C ALA A 104 -5.97 -5.29 11.43
N ILE A 105 -5.41 -6.50 11.43
CA ILE A 105 -4.79 -7.16 10.28
C ILE A 105 -5.66 -8.34 9.88
N VAL A 106 -6.05 -8.40 8.61
CA VAL A 106 -6.86 -9.49 8.06
C VAL A 106 -6.22 -10.05 6.79
N THR A 107 -6.21 -11.37 6.66
CA THR A 107 -5.85 -12.05 5.40
C THR A 107 -7.08 -12.56 4.68
N CYS A 108 -7.27 -12.11 3.43
CA CYS A 108 -8.45 -12.45 2.62
C CYS A 108 -8.07 -13.09 1.28
N GLY A 109 -8.94 -13.96 0.75
CA GLY A 109 -8.80 -14.54 -0.59
C GLY A 109 -7.93 -15.79 -0.64
N GLY A 110 -7.16 -15.95 -1.73
CA GLY A 110 -6.35 -17.14 -1.95
C GLY A 110 -5.09 -17.17 -1.08
N LEU A 111 -4.58 -18.37 -0.79
CA LEU A 111 -3.27 -18.53 -0.17
C LEU A 111 -2.17 -18.20 -1.17
N CYS A 112 -1.16 -17.46 -0.71
CA CYS A 112 0.06 -17.13 -1.43
C CYS A 112 1.24 -17.36 -0.47
N PRO A 113 2.42 -17.80 -0.96
CA PRO A 113 3.65 -17.76 -0.17
C PRO A 113 3.89 -16.34 0.38
N GLY A 114 4.37 -16.25 1.63
CA GLY A 114 4.76 -14.98 2.25
C GLY A 114 3.68 -14.24 3.04
N LEU A 115 2.41 -14.70 3.07
CA LEU A 115 1.35 -14.03 3.85
C LEU A 115 1.72 -13.89 5.33
N ASN A 116 2.23 -14.97 5.94
CA ASN A 116 2.71 -14.94 7.32
C ASN A 116 3.90 -14.01 7.53
N THR A 117 4.80 -13.89 6.55
CA THR A 117 5.92 -12.95 6.59
C THR A 117 5.40 -11.52 6.60
N VAL A 118 4.45 -11.18 5.73
CA VAL A 118 3.82 -9.84 5.71
C VAL A 118 3.17 -9.52 7.05
N ILE A 119 2.40 -10.45 7.63
CA ILE A 119 1.77 -10.23 8.95
C ILE A 119 2.83 -10.01 10.03
N ARG A 120 3.89 -10.83 10.05
CA ARG A 120 5.00 -10.69 10.99
C ARG A 120 5.66 -9.31 10.88
N GLU A 121 6.07 -8.90 9.69
CA GLU A 121 6.74 -7.61 9.48
C GLU A 121 5.83 -6.42 9.81
N LEU A 122 4.52 -6.53 9.55
CA LEU A 122 3.56 -5.51 9.98
C LEU A 122 3.49 -5.40 11.51
N VAL A 123 3.39 -6.53 12.22
CA VAL A 123 3.31 -6.54 13.69
C VAL A 123 4.60 -6.03 14.29
N VAL A 124 5.76 -6.50 13.82
CA VAL A 124 7.08 -6.05 14.27
C VAL A 124 7.27 -4.57 13.98
N GLY A 125 6.95 -4.10 12.77
CA GLY A 125 7.06 -2.69 12.39
C GLY A 125 6.18 -1.79 13.26
N LEU A 126 4.90 -2.12 13.41
CA LEU A 126 3.99 -1.36 14.29
C LEU A 126 4.49 -1.34 15.74
N TRP A 127 4.99 -2.46 16.24
CA TRP A 127 5.41 -2.60 17.63
C TRP A 127 6.75 -1.93 17.95
N GLU A 128 7.78 -2.20 17.16
CA GLU A 128 9.16 -1.79 17.42
C GLU A 128 9.47 -0.41 16.85
N LEU A 129 8.93 -0.07 15.67
CA LEU A 129 9.23 1.20 15.01
C LEU A 129 8.30 2.33 15.44
N TYR A 130 7.01 2.01 15.60
CA TYR A 130 5.98 2.99 15.92
C TYR A 130 5.51 2.94 17.37
N GLY A 131 5.82 1.87 18.12
CA GLY A 131 5.41 1.76 19.53
C GLY A 131 3.93 1.39 19.74
N VAL A 132 3.23 0.94 18.71
CA VAL A 132 1.84 0.49 18.80
C VAL A 132 1.74 -0.78 19.63
N ARG A 133 0.76 -0.85 20.56
CA ARG A 133 0.57 -2.00 21.48
C ARG A 133 -0.75 -2.72 21.32
N GLU A 134 -1.68 -2.14 20.57
CA GLU A 134 -3.01 -2.67 20.30
C GLU A 134 -3.07 -3.14 18.84
N ILE A 135 -2.55 -4.34 18.58
CA ILE A 135 -2.50 -4.95 17.25
C ILE A 135 -3.30 -6.26 17.30
N PHE A 136 -4.19 -6.43 16.34
CA PHE A 136 -5.17 -7.52 16.33
C PHE A 136 -5.19 -8.26 15.00
N GLY A 137 -5.27 -9.59 15.04
CA GLY A 137 -5.44 -10.45 13.89
C GLY A 137 -6.90 -10.88 13.75
N ILE A 138 -7.51 -10.61 12.61
CA ILE A 138 -8.86 -11.05 12.26
C ILE A 138 -8.77 -12.40 11.56
N LYS A 139 -9.38 -13.43 12.15
CA LYS A 139 -9.31 -14.80 11.65
C LYS A 139 -10.27 -15.06 10.49
N ALA A 140 -9.95 -15.99 9.59
CA ALA A 140 -10.87 -16.48 8.54
C ALA A 140 -11.41 -15.39 7.59
N GLY A 141 -10.59 -14.40 7.24
CA GLY A 141 -10.91 -13.34 6.28
C GLY A 141 -12.00 -12.38 6.78
N TYR A 142 -12.78 -11.81 5.84
CA TYR A 142 -13.80 -10.80 6.18
C TYR A 142 -14.88 -11.30 7.14
N ARG A 143 -15.22 -12.60 7.08
CA ARG A 143 -16.18 -13.21 8.01
C ARG A 143 -15.75 -13.07 9.47
N GLY A 144 -14.44 -13.08 9.72
CA GLY A 144 -13.85 -12.96 11.04
C GLY A 144 -14.16 -11.69 11.80
N PHE A 145 -14.52 -10.61 11.11
CA PHE A 145 -14.92 -9.38 11.79
C PHE A 145 -16.14 -9.65 12.68
N TYR A 146 -17.13 -10.39 12.19
CA TYR A 146 -18.41 -10.58 12.87
C TYR A 146 -18.66 -12.02 13.35
N SER A 147 -17.78 -12.97 13.05
CA SER A 147 -17.95 -14.38 13.45
C SER A 147 -17.05 -14.84 14.61
N GLY A 148 -16.23 -13.95 15.18
CA GLY A 148 -15.32 -14.31 16.26
C GLY A 148 -14.55 -13.13 16.81
N ASP A 149 -13.75 -13.43 17.85
CA ASP A 149 -12.89 -12.44 18.48
C ASP A 149 -11.53 -12.35 17.79
N PRO A 150 -10.95 -11.13 17.68
CA PRO A 150 -9.63 -10.94 17.13
C PRO A 150 -8.61 -11.51 18.11
N ILE A 151 -7.52 -12.04 17.57
CA ILE A 151 -6.39 -12.44 18.40
C ILE A 151 -5.46 -11.25 18.60
N ARG A 152 -5.00 -11.02 19.83
CA ARG A 152 -3.97 -10.01 20.07
C ARG A 152 -2.66 -10.48 19.45
N LEU A 153 -1.98 -9.60 18.72
CA LEU A 153 -0.71 -9.88 18.07
C LEU A 153 0.41 -9.09 18.76
N ASP A 154 1.52 -9.77 18.99
CA ASP A 154 2.77 -9.19 19.46
C ASP A 154 3.97 -9.85 18.76
N PRO A 155 5.17 -9.24 18.79
CA PRO A 155 6.35 -9.80 18.14
C PRO A 155 6.73 -11.22 18.57
N LYS A 156 6.45 -11.60 19.83
CA LYS A 156 6.76 -12.95 20.34
C LYS A 156 5.83 -13.98 19.70
N LEU A 157 4.54 -13.69 19.63
CA LEU A 157 3.55 -14.58 19.02
C LEU A 157 3.84 -14.82 17.54
N VAL A 158 4.20 -13.76 16.80
CA VAL A 158 4.42 -13.85 15.34
C VAL A 158 5.84 -14.29 14.96
N HIS A 159 6.75 -14.47 15.92
CA HIS A 159 8.19 -14.62 15.70
C HIS A 159 8.53 -15.66 14.61
N ASN A 160 7.92 -16.85 14.69
CA ASN A 160 8.19 -17.97 13.77
C ASN A 160 7.17 -18.11 12.62
N TRP A 161 6.25 -17.16 12.43
CA TRP A 161 5.19 -17.32 11.42
C TRP A 161 5.74 -17.34 9.99
N HIS A 162 6.82 -16.60 9.71
CA HIS A 162 7.50 -16.58 8.42
C HIS A 162 8.02 -17.96 7.96
N LYS A 163 8.22 -18.91 8.89
CA LYS A 163 8.63 -20.29 8.59
C LYS A 163 7.46 -21.21 8.22
N ARG A 164 6.22 -20.73 8.34
CA ARG A 164 4.99 -21.51 8.12
C ARG A 164 4.35 -21.14 6.79
N GLY A 165 3.96 -22.15 6.00
CA GLY A 165 3.15 -21.96 4.80
C GLY A 165 1.73 -21.44 5.11
N GLY A 166 1.08 -20.87 4.10
CA GLY A 166 -0.28 -20.34 4.22
C GLY A 166 -0.36 -19.06 5.07
N THR A 167 -1.46 -18.91 5.82
CA THR A 167 -1.66 -17.82 6.80
C THR A 167 -2.16 -18.40 8.12
N VAL A 168 -1.53 -18.01 9.23
CA VAL A 168 -1.93 -18.42 10.60
C VAL A 168 -3.28 -17.80 10.99
N LEU A 169 -3.61 -16.63 10.43
CA LEU A 169 -4.93 -16.02 10.61
C LEU A 169 -6.04 -16.74 9.84
N GLU A 170 -5.72 -17.78 9.06
CA GLU A 170 -6.64 -18.42 8.13
C GLU A 170 -7.14 -17.41 7.06
N THR A 171 -7.85 -17.89 6.05
CA THR A 171 -8.44 -17.03 5.03
C THR A 171 -9.77 -17.63 4.59
N SER A 172 -10.66 -16.78 4.08
CA SER A 172 -11.93 -17.20 3.49
C SER A 172 -12.09 -16.58 2.11
N ARG A 173 -12.84 -17.29 1.26
CA ARG A 173 -13.37 -16.76 -0.01
C ARG A 173 -14.81 -16.34 0.24
N GLY A 174 -15.06 -15.03 0.30
CA GLY A 174 -16.38 -14.46 0.60
C GLY A 174 -16.54 -14.05 2.06
N GLY A 175 -17.79 -13.93 2.51
CA GLY A 175 -18.11 -13.40 3.85
C GLY A 175 -17.86 -11.90 3.98
N PHE A 176 -17.88 -11.17 2.87
CA PHE A 176 -17.87 -9.71 2.90
C PHE A 176 -19.30 -9.22 3.13
N ASP A 177 -19.52 -8.57 4.26
CA ASP A 177 -20.77 -7.91 4.64
C ASP A 177 -20.39 -6.53 5.16
N LEU A 178 -20.67 -5.50 4.37
CA LEU A 178 -20.18 -4.14 4.62
C LEU A 178 -20.63 -3.64 5.99
N HIS A 179 -21.93 -3.75 6.30
CA HIS A 179 -22.50 -3.23 7.54
C HIS A 179 -21.89 -3.93 8.74
N LYS A 180 -21.88 -5.28 8.76
CA LYS A 180 -21.31 -6.03 9.88
C LYS A 180 -19.83 -5.74 10.10
N ILE A 181 -19.06 -5.54 9.03
CA ILE A 181 -17.63 -5.22 9.11
C ILE A 181 -17.44 -3.82 9.68
N VAL A 182 -18.14 -2.81 9.17
CA VAL A 182 -18.05 -1.42 9.66
C VAL A 182 -18.51 -1.32 11.11
N ASP A 183 -19.66 -1.91 11.45
CA ASP A 183 -20.16 -1.94 12.83
C ASP A 183 -19.14 -2.57 13.79
N THR A 184 -18.44 -3.63 13.34
CA THR A 184 -17.38 -4.25 14.13
C THR A 184 -16.16 -3.35 14.27
N ILE A 185 -15.73 -2.69 13.18
CA ILE A 185 -14.59 -1.76 13.17
C ILE A 185 -14.86 -0.63 14.17
N GLU A 186 -16.06 -0.05 14.15
CA GLU A 186 -16.49 1.00 15.06
C GLU A 186 -16.59 0.49 16.51
N LYS A 187 -17.35 -0.60 16.74
CA LYS A 187 -17.52 -1.22 18.06
C LYS A 187 -16.19 -1.60 18.70
N ARG A 188 -15.24 -2.09 17.91
CA ARG A 188 -13.90 -2.46 18.36
C ARG A 188 -12.91 -1.32 18.28
N GLY A 189 -13.32 -0.11 17.86
CA GLY A 189 -12.48 1.08 17.81
C GLY A 189 -11.21 0.93 16.97
N PHE A 190 -11.26 0.15 15.88
CA PHE A 190 -10.14 0.01 14.97
C PHE A 190 -10.02 1.26 14.10
N ASN A 191 -8.92 1.99 14.24
CA ASN A 191 -8.62 3.18 13.44
C ASN A 191 -7.63 2.89 12.30
N GLN A 192 -7.07 1.69 12.27
CA GLN A 192 -6.24 1.22 11.18
C GLN A 192 -6.61 -0.23 10.81
N VAL A 193 -7.02 -0.45 9.57
CA VAL A 193 -7.34 -1.80 9.07
C VAL A 193 -6.42 -2.11 7.90
N VAL A 194 -5.59 -3.14 8.06
CA VAL A 194 -4.66 -3.62 7.03
C VAL A 194 -5.21 -4.90 6.41
N CYS A 195 -5.62 -4.81 5.15
CA CYS A 195 -6.13 -5.94 4.38
C CYS A 195 -5.02 -6.55 3.53
N VAL A 196 -4.54 -7.72 3.90
CA VAL A 196 -3.57 -8.50 3.12
C VAL A 196 -4.33 -9.44 2.21
N HIS A 197 -4.34 -9.17 0.92
CA HIS A 197 -5.12 -9.93 -0.06
C HIS A 197 -4.27 -10.42 -1.22
N HIS A 198 -4.48 -11.69 -1.60
CA HIS A 198 -4.02 -12.20 -2.89
C HIS A 198 -5.22 -12.40 -3.83
N ARG A 199 -5.22 -11.62 -4.92
CA ARG A 199 -6.17 -11.79 -6.02
C ARG A 199 -5.58 -12.76 -7.02
N ARG A 200 -6.19 -13.95 -7.16
CA ARG A 200 -5.86 -14.80 -8.31
C ARG A 200 -6.25 -14.07 -9.59
N ARG A 201 -5.32 -13.99 -10.56
CA ARG A 201 -5.66 -13.62 -11.94
C ARG A 201 -6.76 -14.58 -12.38
N ARG A 202 -7.93 -14.04 -12.74
CA ARG A 202 -8.89 -14.83 -13.53
C ARG A 202 -8.21 -15.04 -14.88
N HIS A 203 -7.86 -16.28 -15.24
CA HIS A 203 -7.76 -16.63 -16.64
C HIS A 203 -9.17 -16.49 -17.21
N SER A 204 -9.43 -15.37 -17.87
CA SER A 204 -10.65 -15.18 -18.64
C SER A 204 -10.50 -15.94 -19.95
N THR A 205 -10.71 -17.24 -19.93
CA THR A 205 -11.30 -17.95 -21.07
C THR A 205 -12.82 -17.85 -20.93
N ARG A 206 -13.36 -16.65 -21.15
CA ARG A 206 -14.76 -16.48 -21.49
C ARG A 206 -14.82 -15.57 -22.70
N GLY A 207 -15.25 -16.18 -23.80
CA GLY A 207 -15.46 -15.55 -25.09
C GLY A 207 -16.34 -14.31 -24.97
N GLY A 208 -16.13 -13.39 -25.90
CA GLY A 208 -16.94 -12.20 -26.02
C GLY A 208 -18.41 -12.58 -26.23
N THR A 209 -19.26 -12.04 -25.37
CA THR A 209 -20.63 -11.73 -25.73
C THR A 209 -20.81 -10.26 -25.45
N ASN A 210 -20.76 -9.50 -26.55
CA ASN A 210 -21.09 -8.10 -26.66
C ASN A 210 -22.61 -7.98 -26.40
N ILE A 211 -23.01 -7.48 -25.23
CA ILE A 211 -24.43 -7.23 -24.95
C ILE A 211 -24.71 -5.80 -25.42
N GLN A 212 -25.24 -5.71 -26.65
CA GLN A 212 -25.96 -4.53 -27.13
C GLN A 212 -27.14 -4.27 -26.18
N ARG A 213 -27.18 -3.08 -25.58
CA ARG A 213 -28.38 -2.58 -24.92
C ARG A 213 -29.34 -2.11 -26.03
N ASN A 214 -30.38 -2.90 -26.30
CA ASN A 214 -31.56 -2.39 -27.01
C ASN A 214 -32.38 -1.56 -26.01
N SER A 215 -32.54 -0.29 -26.34
CA SER A 215 -33.55 0.62 -25.82
C SER A 215 -34.88 0.39 -26.53
N ALA A 216 -35.96 0.22 -25.77
CA ALA A 216 -37.36 0.61 -26.08
C ALA A 216 -38.31 -0.06 -25.08
N PRO A 217 -39.53 0.48 -24.85
CA PRO A 217 -40.18 1.59 -25.58
C PRO A 217 -40.07 2.95 -24.91
#